data_AF-A0A975NEH8-F1
#
_entry.id   AF-A0A975NEH8-F1
#
_cell.length_a   1.000
_cell.length_b   1.000
_cell.length_c   1.000
_cell.angle_alpha   90.00
_cell.angle_beta   90.00
_cell.angle_gamma   90.00
#
_symmetry.space_group_name_H-M   'P 1'
#
loop_
_entity.id
_entity.type
_entity.pdbx_description
1 polymer ?
#
loop_
_entity_poly.entity_id
_entity_poly.type
_entity_poly.pdbx_seq_one_letter_code
_entity_poly.pdbx_strand_id
1 'polypeptide(L)'
;MVEAALAMPEAMMVNRIIHRIRPGYPRYLTQDRLRKLREDFNLHRWNARVRGIEFTLSFGEWLGIWIASRKLLRRGCRRGQYVMARIGDRGAYAVGNVNIVLATENIAEARRGKPGTPHSAETRCLLSLNSILWWSARREAARTEARP
;
A
#
# COMPACT_ATOMS: atom_id res chain seq x y z
N MET A 1 -30.83 45.85 -3.57
CA MET A 1 -30.44 44.43 -3.47
C MET A 1 -28.92 44.36 -3.57
N VAL A 2 -28.25 44.24 -2.44
CA VAL A 2 -26.80 43.96 -2.40
C VAL A 2 -26.65 42.74 -1.50
N GLU A 3 -26.06 41.70 -2.08
CA GLU A 3 -26.06 40.33 -1.60
C GLU A 3 -25.46 40.17 -0.21
N ALA A 4 -26.11 39.32 0.58
CA ALA A 4 -25.67 38.88 1.88
C ALA A 4 -24.30 38.16 1.76
N ALA A 5 -23.25 38.81 2.23
CA ALA A 5 -21.97 38.19 2.50
C ALA A 5 -22.16 37.16 3.63
N LEU A 6 -22.27 35.88 3.25
CA LEU A 6 -22.28 34.75 4.17
C LEU A 6 -20.94 34.70 4.93
N ALA A 7 -20.93 35.26 6.13
CA ALA A 7 -19.85 35.11 7.09
C ALA A 7 -19.70 33.63 7.45
N MET A 8 -18.57 33.02 7.05
CA MET A 8 -18.24 31.65 7.44
C MET A 8 -17.87 31.60 8.93
N PRO A 9 -18.37 30.62 9.70
CA PRO A 9 -18.23 30.60 11.16
C PRO A 9 -16.77 30.41 11.62
N GLU A 10 -16.41 31.14 12.69
CA GLU A 10 -15.08 31.20 13.33
C GLU A 10 -14.47 29.83 13.71
N ALA A 11 -15.28 28.78 13.82
CA ALA A 11 -14.80 27.42 14.04
C ALA A 11 -13.96 26.88 12.86
N MET A 12 -14.07 27.46 11.66
CA MET A 12 -13.15 27.21 10.53
C MET A 12 -11.85 28.03 10.60
N MET A 13 -11.73 28.99 11.53
CA MET A 13 -10.54 29.81 11.76
C MET A 13 -9.59 29.27 12.83
N VAL A 14 -9.86 28.12 13.46
CA VAL A 14 -8.92 27.44 14.37
C VAL A 14 -7.81 26.68 13.62
N ASN A 15 -7.63 26.94 12.32
CA ASN A 15 -6.53 26.40 11.51
C ASN A 15 -5.52 27.48 11.06
N ARG A 16 -5.36 28.54 11.87
CA ARG A 16 -4.26 29.49 11.72
C ARG A 16 -2.96 28.85 12.19
N ILE A 17 -2.31 28.11 11.28
CA ILE A 17 -0.85 27.96 11.02
C ILE A 17 -0.70 26.76 10.06
N ILE A 18 -1.15 26.85 8.80
CA ILE A 18 -0.85 25.82 7.77
C ILE A 18 -0.42 26.44 6.43
N HIS A 19 0.12 27.66 6.46
CA HIS A 19 0.79 28.25 5.29
C HIS A 19 2.30 28.43 5.46
N ARG A 20 2.87 27.96 6.57
CA ARG A 20 4.33 27.97 6.82
C ARG A 20 5.04 26.67 6.41
N ILE A 21 4.43 25.86 5.55
CA ILE A 21 5.02 24.63 5.02
C ILE A 21 5.02 24.76 3.50
N ARG A 22 6.19 25.06 2.93
CA ARG A 22 6.54 25.20 1.50
C ARG A 22 5.37 25.30 0.50
N PRO A 23 5.21 26.43 -0.23
CA PRO A 23 4.25 26.52 -1.32
C PRO A 23 4.55 25.41 -2.35
N GLY A 24 3.59 24.50 -2.58
CA GLY A 24 3.77 23.41 -3.56
C GLY A 24 3.09 22.08 -3.23
N TYR A 25 2.59 21.87 -2.01
CA TYR A 25 1.85 20.64 -1.68
C TYR A 25 0.39 20.71 -2.15
N PRO A 26 -0.17 19.62 -2.72
CA PRO A 26 -1.58 19.56 -3.10
C PRO A 26 -2.53 19.81 -1.93
N ARG A 27 -3.62 20.54 -2.17
CA ARG A 27 -4.62 20.92 -1.14
C ARG A 27 -5.24 19.74 -0.38
N TYR A 28 -5.21 18.52 -0.93
CA TYR A 28 -5.73 17.32 -0.29
C TYR A 28 -4.79 16.69 0.76
N LEU A 29 -3.57 17.22 0.93
CA LEU A 29 -2.61 16.76 1.94
C LEU A 29 -2.81 17.52 3.25
N THR A 30 -3.66 16.98 4.12
CA THR A 30 -3.82 17.45 5.50
C THR A 30 -2.62 17.08 6.37
N GLN A 31 -2.49 17.71 7.55
CA GLN A 31 -1.42 17.40 8.50
C GLN A 31 -1.43 15.94 8.96
N ASP A 32 -2.60 15.38 9.26
CA ASP A 32 -2.72 13.97 9.66
C ASP A 32 -2.28 13.03 8.54
N ARG A 33 -2.58 13.40 7.29
CA ARG A 33 -2.12 12.65 6.13
C ARG A 33 -0.61 12.71 5.97
N LEU A 34 0.01 13.87 6.21
CA LEU A 34 1.47 14.01 6.21
C LEU A 34 2.11 13.18 7.32
N ARG A 35 1.51 13.13 8.52
CA ARG A 35 1.95 12.28 9.63
C ARG A 35 1.92 10.81 9.22
N LYS A 36 0.80 10.33 8.68
CA LYS A 36 0.67 8.95 8.17
C LYS A 36 1.70 8.64 7.08
N LEU A 37 1.89 9.56 6.13
CA LEU A 37 2.87 9.38 5.05
C LEU A 37 4.30 9.30 5.57
N ARG A 38 4.62 10.00 6.66
CA ARG A 38 5.93 9.92 7.32
C ARG A 38 6.16 8.57 7.98
N GLU A 39 5.15 8.02 8.66
CA GLU A 39 5.21 6.65 9.20
C GLU A 39 5.43 5.64 8.07
N ASP A 40 4.69 5.80 6.98
CA ASP A 40 4.76 4.92 5.83
C ASP A 40 6.13 4.97 5.13
N PHE A 41 6.73 6.16 5.05
CA PHE A 41 8.11 6.35 4.60
C PHE A 41 9.10 5.62 5.51
N ASN A 42 8.96 5.77 6.83
CA ASN A 42 9.84 5.10 7.80
C ASN A 42 9.72 3.57 7.69
N LEU A 43 8.50 3.05 7.54
CA LEU A 43 8.27 1.62 7.31
C LEU A 43 8.90 1.14 6.01
N HIS A 44 8.80 1.92 4.93
CA HIS A 44 9.42 1.58 3.64
C HIS A 44 10.94 1.53 3.75
N ARG A 45 11.54 2.55 4.39
CA ARG A 45 12.99 2.61 4.66
C ARG A 45 13.46 1.45 5.53
N TRP A 46 12.70 1.12 6.59
CA TRP A 46 12.98 -0.04 7.43
C TRP A 46 12.95 -1.35 6.65
N ASN A 47 11.90 -1.58 5.85
CA ASN A 47 11.77 -2.79 5.05
C ASN A 47 12.88 -2.92 4.00
N ALA A 48 13.32 -1.82 3.39
CA ALA A 48 14.48 -1.82 2.50
C ALA A 48 15.75 -2.23 3.26
N ARG A 49 15.98 -1.65 4.44
CA ARG A 49 17.13 -2.00 5.31
C ARG A 49 17.15 -3.48 5.68
N VAL A 50 16.02 -4.04 6.11
CA VAL A 50 15.89 -5.48 6.46
C VAL A 50 16.23 -6.38 5.26
N ARG A 51 15.96 -5.93 4.04
CA ARG A 51 16.29 -6.65 2.80
C ARG A 51 17.72 -6.40 2.30
N GLY A 52 18.52 -5.61 3.02
CA GLY A 52 19.85 -5.20 2.57
C GLY A 52 19.84 -4.26 1.38
N ILE A 53 18.73 -3.56 1.14
CA ILE A 53 18.57 -2.61 0.03
C ILE A 53 18.83 -1.20 0.54
N GLU A 54 19.75 -0.50 -0.12
CA GLU A 54 20.04 0.89 0.19
C GLU A 54 18.84 1.81 -0.12
N PHE A 55 18.61 2.78 0.76
CA PHE A 55 17.49 3.71 0.67
C PHE A 55 18.01 5.13 0.90
N THR A 56 18.23 5.86 -0.19
CA THR A 56 18.84 7.21 -0.19
C THR A 56 17.81 8.33 -0.27
N LEU A 57 16.56 8.02 -0.65
CA LEU A 57 15.48 9.00 -0.69
C LEU A 57 15.22 9.63 0.68
N SER A 58 15.14 10.95 0.71
CA SER A 58 14.53 11.71 1.81
C SER A 58 13.01 11.61 1.77
N PHE A 59 12.35 11.95 2.88
CA PHE A 59 10.88 12.01 2.92
C PHE A 59 10.31 12.97 1.88
N GLY A 60 10.98 14.11 1.64
CA GLY A 60 10.55 15.11 0.68
C GLY A 60 10.62 14.60 -0.76
N GLU A 61 11.71 13.93 -1.13
CA GLU A 61 11.87 13.33 -2.47
C GLU A 61 10.89 12.18 -2.68
N TRP A 62 10.77 11.30 -1.68
CA TRP A 62 9.83 10.18 -1.70
C TRP A 62 8.39 10.68 -1.91
N LEU A 63 7.97 11.69 -1.14
CA LEU A 63 6.66 12.29 -1.27
C LEU A 63 6.49 13.04 -2.60
N GLY A 64 7.54 13.73 -3.07
CA GLY A 64 7.57 14.41 -4.35
C GLY A 64 7.30 13.47 -5.52
N ILE A 65 7.93 12.31 -5.55
CA ILE A 65 7.70 11.27 -6.57
C ILE A 65 6.24 10.77 -6.53
N TRP A 66 5.70 10.56 -5.33
CA TRP A 66 4.31 10.18 -5.17
C TRP A 66 3.31 11.24 -5.65
N ILE A 67 3.58 12.52 -5.39
CA ILE A 67 2.75 13.63 -5.86
C ILE A 67 2.85 13.78 -7.38
N ALA A 68 4.08 13.75 -7.91
CA ALA A 68 4.33 13.87 -9.36
C ALA A 68 3.63 12.76 -10.16
N SER A 69 3.59 11.55 -9.62
CA SER A 69 2.88 10.42 -10.26
C SER A 69 1.34 10.53 -10.22
N ARG A 70 0.78 11.46 -9.43
CA ARG A 70 -0.66 11.63 -9.18
C ARG A 70 -1.39 10.38 -8.63
N LYS A 71 -0.63 9.39 -8.16
CA LYS A 71 -1.15 8.10 -7.69
C LYS A 71 -1.14 7.95 -6.16
N LEU A 72 -0.69 8.98 -5.43
CA LEU A 72 -0.60 8.96 -3.96
C LEU A 72 -1.91 8.59 -3.27
N LEU A 73 -3.05 9.04 -3.79
CA LEU A 73 -4.37 8.71 -3.23
C LEU A 73 -4.72 7.22 -3.36
N ARG A 74 -4.12 6.53 -4.34
CA ARG A 74 -4.32 5.11 -4.65
C ARG A 74 -3.15 4.24 -4.18
N ARG A 75 -2.27 4.77 -3.33
CA ARG A 75 -1.14 4.01 -2.78
C ARG A 75 -1.64 2.87 -1.90
N GLY A 76 -1.02 1.70 -2.01
CA GLY A 76 -1.27 0.54 -1.15
C GLY A 76 -0.90 -0.79 -1.82
N CYS A 77 -1.12 -1.91 -1.12
CA CYS A 77 -0.71 -3.25 -1.54
C CYS A 77 -1.83 -4.11 -2.16
N ARG A 78 -3.07 -3.62 -2.20
CA ARG A 78 -4.23 -4.34 -2.74
C ARG A 78 -4.32 -4.23 -4.26
N ARG A 79 -5.16 -5.07 -4.86
CA ARG A 79 -5.46 -5.01 -6.30
C ARG A 79 -5.96 -3.60 -6.69
N GLY A 80 -5.41 -3.05 -7.77
CA GLY A 80 -5.74 -1.70 -8.26
C GLY A 80 -5.04 -0.55 -7.53
N GLN A 81 -4.22 -0.85 -6.52
CA GLN A 81 -3.38 0.12 -5.82
C GLN A 81 -1.96 0.16 -6.38
N TYR A 82 -1.26 1.25 -6.08
CA TYR A 82 0.09 1.51 -6.55
C TYR A 82 1.13 1.38 -5.44
N VAL A 83 2.31 0.94 -5.83
CA VAL A 83 3.51 0.81 -5.00
C VAL A 83 4.70 1.49 -5.65
N MET A 84 5.68 1.89 -4.85
CA MET A 84 6.97 2.37 -5.34
C MET A 84 7.93 1.20 -5.46
N ALA A 85 8.31 0.87 -6.70
CA ALA A 85 9.25 -0.20 -7.02
C ALA A 85 10.57 0.38 -7.54
N ARG A 86 11.64 -0.42 -7.43
CA ARG A 86 12.93 -0.11 -8.07
C ARG A 86 12.89 -0.54 -9.52
N ILE A 87 13.56 0.20 -10.39
CA ILE A 87 13.60 -0.14 -11.82
C ILE A 87 14.38 -1.46 -12.00
N GLY A 88 13.71 -2.48 -12.55
CA GLY A 88 14.29 -3.81 -12.79
C GLY A 88 14.78 -4.52 -11.54
N ASP A 89 14.22 -4.21 -10.36
CA ASP A 89 14.61 -4.76 -9.05
C ASP A 89 16.10 -4.61 -8.69
N ARG A 90 16.78 -3.61 -9.26
CA ARG A 90 18.21 -3.35 -9.07
C ARG A 90 18.47 -2.01 -8.38
N GLY A 91 19.60 -1.92 -7.68
CA GLY A 91 20.09 -0.67 -7.07
C GLY A 91 19.32 -0.20 -5.83
N ALA A 92 19.59 1.04 -5.42
CA ALA A 92 18.99 1.67 -4.25
C ALA A 92 17.60 2.26 -4.55
N TYR A 93 16.80 2.48 -3.51
CA TYR A 93 15.69 3.45 -3.61
C TYR A 93 16.28 4.86 -3.64
N ALA A 94 16.45 5.40 -4.85
CA ALA A 94 17.05 6.69 -5.14
C ALA A 94 16.21 7.45 -6.18
N VAL A 95 16.35 8.79 -6.23
CA VAL A 95 15.73 9.60 -7.29
C VAL A 95 16.24 9.09 -8.65
N GLY A 96 15.32 8.84 -9.58
CA GLY A 96 15.63 8.29 -10.90
C GLY A 96 15.76 6.76 -10.97
N ASN A 97 15.87 6.05 -9.84
CA ASN A 97 15.90 4.57 -9.80
C ASN A 97 14.60 3.95 -9.25
N VAL A 98 13.52 4.72 -9.18
CA VAL A 98 12.23 4.27 -8.67
C VAL A 98 11.09 4.64 -9.61
N ASN A 99 10.08 3.79 -9.66
CA ASN A 99 8.86 4.03 -10.43
C ASN A 99 7.61 3.65 -9.61
N ILE A 100 6.48 4.30 -9.92
CA ILE A 100 5.19 4.01 -9.31
C ILE A 100 4.38 3.08 -10.23
N VAL A 101 4.33 1.81 -9.84
CA VAL A 101 3.75 0.70 -10.60
C VAL A 101 2.53 0.12 -9.88
N LEU A 102 1.68 -0.63 -10.59
CA LEU A 102 0.59 -1.35 -9.94
C LEU A 102 1.16 -2.46 -9.05
N ALA A 103 0.56 -2.66 -7.87
CA ALA A 103 0.95 -3.73 -6.97
C ALA A 103 0.94 -5.11 -7.66
N THR A 104 -0.04 -5.33 -8.55
CA THR A 104 -0.17 -6.57 -9.33
C THR A 104 0.98 -6.77 -10.32
N GLU A 105 1.44 -5.70 -10.95
CA GLU A 105 2.57 -5.74 -11.89
C GLU A 105 3.87 -6.04 -11.14
N ASN A 106 4.11 -5.35 -10.02
CA ASN A 106 5.28 -5.60 -9.18
C ASN A 106 5.35 -7.05 -8.67
N ILE A 107 4.21 -7.63 -8.28
CA ILE A 107 4.15 -9.04 -7.86
C ILE A 107 4.42 -9.97 -9.04
N ALA A 108 3.85 -9.69 -10.21
CA ALA A 108 4.05 -10.49 -11.41
C ALA A 108 5.52 -10.46 -11.86
N GLU A 109 6.16 -9.28 -11.84
CA GLU A 109 7.58 -9.10 -12.14
C GLU A 109 8.46 -9.84 -11.11
N ALA A 110 8.17 -9.71 -9.81
CA ALA A 110 8.91 -10.41 -8.76
C ALA A 110 8.82 -11.95 -8.85
N ARG A 111 7.75 -12.48 -9.46
CA ARG A 111 7.55 -13.91 -9.72
C ARG A 111 8.17 -14.37 -11.04
N ARG A 112 8.41 -13.45 -11.99
CA ARG A 112 8.95 -13.78 -13.31
C ARG A 112 10.34 -14.40 -13.14
N GLY A 113 10.55 -15.58 -13.72
CA GLY A 113 11.82 -16.30 -13.68
C GLY A 113 12.13 -17.03 -12.36
N LYS A 114 11.26 -16.96 -11.35
CA LYS A 114 11.40 -17.79 -10.14
C LYS A 114 10.56 -19.05 -10.33
N PRO A 115 11.14 -20.26 -10.27
CA PRO A 115 10.34 -21.47 -10.25
C PRO A 115 9.43 -21.40 -9.02
N GLY A 116 8.13 -21.62 -9.22
CA GLY A 116 7.25 -21.81 -8.07
C GLY A 116 7.78 -22.98 -7.28
N THR A 117 7.99 -22.83 -5.96
CA THR A 117 8.45 -23.94 -5.12
C THR A 117 7.35 -25.02 -5.17
N PRO A 118 7.58 -26.17 -5.83
CA PRO A 118 6.56 -27.20 -5.89
C PRO A 118 6.33 -27.72 -4.48
N HIS A 119 5.06 -27.89 -4.09
CA HIS A 119 4.75 -28.61 -2.86
C HIS A 119 5.25 -30.06 -2.99
N SER A 120 5.89 -30.58 -1.93
CA SER A 120 6.29 -31.99 -1.89
C SER A 120 5.06 -32.90 -2.10
N ALA A 121 5.28 -34.13 -2.54
CA ALA A 121 4.18 -35.09 -2.73
C ALA A 121 3.37 -35.27 -1.44
N GLU A 122 4.06 -35.30 -0.30
CA GLU A 122 3.47 -35.36 1.04
C GLU A 122 2.62 -34.11 1.34
N THR A 123 3.14 -32.89 1.09
CA THR A 123 2.37 -31.66 1.28
C THR A 123 1.14 -31.61 0.39
N ARG A 124 1.23 -32.06 -0.88
CA ARG A 124 0.07 -32.16 -1.77
C ARG A 124 -0.98 -33.16 -1.26
N CYS A 125 -0.54 -34.30 -0.74
CA CYS A 125 -1.42 -35.30 -0.14
C CYS A 125 -2.12 -34.74 1.10
N LEU A 126 -1.40 -34.10 2.02
CA LEU A 126 -1.97 -33.48 3.21
C LEU A 126 -2.98 -32.39 2.88
N LEU A 127 -2.71 -31.53 1.89
CA LEU A 127 -3.66 -30.51 1.43
C LEU A 127 -4.93 -31.14 0.85
N SER A 128 -4.78 -32.21 0.06
CA SER A 128 -5.90 -32.97 -0.49
C SER A 128 -6.73 -33.64 0.61
N LEU A 129 -6.08 -34.32 1.55
CA LEU A 129 -6.73 -34.99 2.68
C LEU A 129 -7.47 -33.99 3.56
N ASN A 130 -6.85 -32.86 3.87
CA ASN A 130 -7.48 -31.83 4.69
C ASN A 130 -8.72 -31.24 4.01
N SER A 131 -8.68 -31.05 2.68
CA SER A 131 -9.86 -30.64 1.92
C SER A 131 -10.99 -31.68 1.99
N ILE A 132 -10.67 -32.96 1.79
CA ILE A 132 -11.64 -34.07 1.85
C ILE A 132 -12.27 -34.16 3.25
N LEU A 133 -11.45 -34.13 4.30
CA LEU A 133 -11.90 -34.18 5.69
C LEU A 133 -12.85 -33.02 6.02
N TRP A 134 -12.47 -31.81 5.62
CA TRP A 134 -13.30 -30.63 5.85
C TRP A 134 -14.66 -30.73 5.14
N TRP A 135 -14.68 -31.19 3.88
CA TRP A 135 -15.94 -31.42 3.16
C TRP A 135 -16.79 -32.53 3.78
N SER A 136 -16.17 -33.60 4.28
CA SER A 136 -16.87 -34.68 4.95
C SER A 136 -17.48 -34.24 6.28
N ALA A 137 -16.73 -33.57 7.14
CA ALA A 137 -17.22 -33.03 8.40
C ALA A 137 -18.39 -32.05 8.18
N ARG A 138 -18.29 -31.20 7.15
CA ARG A 138 -19.38 -30.28 6.78
C ARG A 138 -20.66 -31.01 6.34
N ARG A 139 -20.53 -32.10 5.56
CA ARG A 139 -21.68 -32.91 5.13
C ARG A 139 -22.32 -33.65 6.29
N GLU A 140 -21.53 -34.14 7.23
CA GLU A 140 -22.03 -34.81 8.45
C GLU A 140 -22.78 -33.83 9.34
N ALA A 141 -22.22 -32.64 9.60
CA ALA A 141 -22.89 -31.58 10.35
C ALA A 141 -24.27 -31.24 9.73
N ALA A 142 -24.33 -31.07 8.42
CA ALA A 142 -25.58 -30.81 7.70
C ALA A 142 -26.59 -31.97 7.82
N ARG A 143 -26.15 -33.23 7.90
CA ARG A 143 -27.04 -34.39 8.15
C ARG A 143 -27.56 -34.42 9.57
N THR A 144 -26.73 -34.12 10.55
CA THR A 144 -27.15 -34.09 11.97
C THR A 144 -28.14 -32.95 12.23
N GLU A 145 -27.97 -31.80 11.59
CA GLU A 145 -28.91 -30.66 11.67
C GLU A 145 -30.23 -30.93 10.94
N ALA A 146 -30.23 -31.80 9.93
CA ALA A 146 -31.43 -32.21 9.18
C ALA A 146 -32.23 -33.36 9.85
N ARG A 147 -31.79 -33.84 11.02
CA ARG A 147 -32.51 -34.86 11.79
C ARG A 147 -33.53 -34.16 12.71
N PRO A 148 -34.85 -34.38 12.51
CA PRO A 148 -35.90 -33.71 13.29
C PRO A 148 -35.91 -34.11 14.77
#